data_AF-A0A939KD40-F1
#
_entry.id   AF-A0A939KD40-F1
#
_cell.length_a   1.000
_cell.length_b   1.000
_cell.length_c   1.000
_cell.angle_alpha   90.00
_cell.angle_beta   90.00
_cell.angle_gamma   90.00
#
_symmetry.space_group_name_H-M   'P 1'
#
loop_
_entity.id
_entity.type
_entity.pdbx_description
1 polymer ?
#
loop_
_entity_poly.entity_id
_entity_poly.type
_entity_poly.pdbx_seq_one_letter_code
_entity_poly.pdbx_strand_id
1 'polypeptide(L)' 'MKVRLIIASLSVVLTSCSNQQLYQFGQSVQEGQCIENAVSEEQYNQCKNAEKKAYKEYDRERKGVSKK' A
#
# COMPACT_ATOMS: atom_id res chain seq x y z
N MET A 1 -15.40 21.31 -28.81
CA MET A 1 -15.07 21.90 -27.49
C MET A 1 -15.57 21.10 -26.30
N LYS A 2 -16.84 20.64 -26.27
CA LYS A 2 -17.44 19.91 -25.12
C LYS A 2 -16.61 18.70 -24.64
N VAL A 3 -16.12 17.85 -25.54
CA VAL A 3 -15.30 16.66 -25.20
C VAL A 3 -13.94 17.02 -24.58
N ARG A 4 -13.30 18.12 -25.01
CA ARG A 4 -12.02 18.55 -24.45
C ARG A 4 -12.16 19.10 -23.02
N LEU A 5 -13.29 19.73 -22.71
CA LEU A 5 -13.63 20.15 -21.35
C LEU A 5 -13.89 18.94 -20.44
N ILE A 6 -14.55 17.90 -20.95
CA ILE A 6 -14.79 16.65 -20.19
C ILE A 6 -13.46 15.95 -19.87
N ILE A 7 -12.56 15.84 -20.85
CA ILE A 7 -11.23 15.23 -20.65
C ILE A 7 -10.39 16.03 -19.62
N ALA A 8 -10.43 17.37 -19.68
CA ALA A 8 -9.73 18.22 -18.72
C ALA A 8 -10.28 18.11 -17.28
N SER A 9 -11.58 17.85 -17.11
CA SER A 9 -12.16 17.63 -15.78
C SER A 9 -11.80 16.28 -15.17
N LEU A 10 -11.55 15.25 -16.00
CA LEU A 10 -11.29 13.88 -15.54
C LEU A 10 -9.88 13.71 -14.97
N SER A 11 -8.91 14.53 -15.39
CA SER A 11 -7.52 14.46 -14.91
C SER A 11 -7.33 14.83 -13.44
N VAL A 12 -8.26 15.56 -12.83
CA VAL A 12 -8.16 15.99 -11.42
C VAL A 12 -8.49 14.87 -10.44
N VAL A 13 -9.22 13.83 -10.89
CA VAL A 13 -9.70 12.75 -10.01
C VAL A 13 -8.57 11.74 -9.68
N LEU A 14 -7.55 11.66 -10.54
CA LEU A 14 -6.46 10.68 -10.44
C LEU A 14 -5.44 10.97 -9.32
N THR A 15 -5.48 12.15 -8.70
CA THR A 15 -4.48 12.55 -7.68
C THR A 15 -4.92 12.27 -6.23
N SER A 16 -6.04 11.58 -6.02
CA SER A 16 -6.64 11.44 -4.68
C SER A 16 -6.32 10.14 -3.92
N CYS A 17 -5.45 9.26 -4.43
CA CYS A 17 -5.01 8.10 -3.66
C CYS A 17 -4.20 8.55 -2.42
N SER A 18 -4.69 8.20 -1.23
CA SER A 18 -3.98 8.49 0.02
C SER A 18 -2.71 7.64 0.13
N ASN A 19 -1.63 8.21 0.65
CA ASN A 19 -0.41 7.45 0.97
C ASN A 19 -0.68 6.26 1.89
N GLN A 20 -1.70 6.35 2.76
CA GLN A 20 -2.12 5.24 3.61
C GLN A 20 -2.78 4.10 2.81
N GLN A 21 -3.60 4.44 1.81
CA GLN A 21 -4.22 3.45 0.94
C GLN A 21 -3.16 2.73 0.10
N LEU A 22 -2.18 3.47 -0.43
CA LEU A 22 -1.05 2.89 -1.15
C LEU A 22 -0.21 1.97 -0.26
N TYR A 23 0.02 2.35 0.99
CA TYR A 23 0.72 1.52 1.97
C TYR A 23 -0.04 0.22 2.26
N GLN A 24 -1.35 0.31 2.51
CA GLN A 24 -2.20 -0.86 2.75
C GLN A 24 -2.23 -1.80 1.53
N PHE A 25 -2.31 -1.23 0.32
CA PHE A 25 -2.23 -2.00 -0.91
C PHE A 25 -0.89 -2.74 -1.03
N GLY A 26 0.24 -2.06 -0.83
CA GLY A 26 1.56 -2.68 -0.83
C GLY A 26 1.70 -3.83 0.16
N GLN A 27 1.17 -3.67 1.39
CA GLN A 27 1.17 -4.75 2.38
C GLN A 27 0.32 -5.95 1.95
N SER A 28 -0.84 -5.72 1.34
CA SER A 28 -1.69 -6.82 0.84
C SER A 28 -1.03 -7.59 -0.30
N VAL A 29 -0.30 -6.90 -1.20
CA VAL A 29 0.46 -7.55 -2.27
C VAL A 29 1.58 -8.41 -1.69
N GLN A 30 2.31 -7.88 -0.70
CA GLN A 30 3.39 -8.62 -0.03
C GLN A 30 2.87 -9.86 0.72
N GLU A 31 1.73 -9.74 1.41
CA GLU A 31 1.06 -10.86 2.06
C GLU A 31 0.61 -11.91 1.03
N GLY A 32 -0.03 -11.49 -0.06
CA GLY A 32 -0.48 -12.38 -1.13
C GLY A 32 0.68 -13.15 -1.77
N GLN A 33 1.80 -12.46 -2.07
CA GLN A 33 3.00 -13.10 -2.59
C GLN A 33 3.61 -14.08 -1.57
N CYS A 34 3.65 -13.73 -0.29
CA CYS A 34 4.13 -14.64 0.76
C CYS A 34 3.27 -15.92 0.79
N ILE A 35 1.95 -15.77 0.77
CA ILE A 35 0.99 -16.89 0.76
C ILE A 35 1.13 -17.74 -0.50
N GLU A 36 1.29 -17.14 -1.67
CA GLU A 36 1.46 -17.85 -2.94
C GLU A 36 2.72 -18.72 -2.96
N ASN A 37 3.78 -18.28 -2.27
CA ASN A 37 5.04 -19.00 -2.15
C ASN A 37 5.09 -19.95 -0.93
N ALA A 38 4.06 -19.99 -0.10
CA ALA A 38 4.02 -20.87 1.07
C ALA A 38 3.83 -22.33 0.65
N VAL A 39 4.75 -23.18 1.06
CA VAL A 39 4.77 -24.62 0.74
C VAL A 39 4.12 -25.46 1.84
N SER A 40 3.96 -24.89 3.05
CA SER A 40 3.33 -25.55 4.19
C SER A 40 2.31 -24.67 4.90
N GLU A 41 1.42 -25.31 5.68
CA GLU A 41 0.44 -24.62 6.51
C GLU A 41 1.10 -23.71 7.57
N GLU A 42 2.26 -24.12 8.08
CA GLU A 42 3.06 -23.29 8.98
C GLU A 42 3.52 -22.00 8.29
N GLN A 43 4.05 -22.09 7.07
CA GLN A 43 4.48 -20.93 6.28
C GLN A 43 3.30 -20.02 5.92
N TYR A 44 2.14 -20.60 5.58
CA TYR A 44 0.92 -19.83 5.35
C TYR A 44 0.51 -19.02 6.60
N ASN A 45 0.53 -19.66 7.77
CA ASN A 45 0.21 -19.02 9.03
C ASN A 45 1.25 -17.96 9.43
N GLN A 46 2.53 -18.17 9.11
CA GLN A 46 3.57 -17.15 9.28
C GLN A 46 3.32 -15.93 8.39
N CYS A 47 2.97 -16.12 7.11
CA CYS A 47 2.62 -15.02 6.21
C CYS A 47 1.41 -14.22 6.71
N LYS A 48 0.38 -14.91 7.19
CA LYS A 48 -0.86 -14.27 7.66
C LYS A 48 -0.68 -13.49 8.96
N ASN A 49 0.22 -13.96 9.82
CA ASN A 49 0.53 -13.35 11.11
C ASN A 49 1.82 -12.51 11.09
N ALA A 50 2.39 -12.27 9.91
CA ALA A 50 3.59 -11.46 9.76
C ALA A 50 3.35 -10.07 10.36
N GLU A 51 4.29 -9.60 11.17
CA GLU A 51 4.16 -8.32 11.85
C GLU A 51 4.13 -7.18 10.82
N LYS A 52 3.00 -6.47 10.79
CA LYS A 52 2.79 -5.30 9.95
C LYS A 52 3.14 -4.06 10.73
N LYS A 53 4.14 -3.30 10.27
CA LYS A 53 4.44 -1.99 10.86
C LYS A 53 3.19 -1.11 10.85
N ALA A 54 3.00 -0.28 11.87
CA ALA A 54 1.94 0.70 11.82
C ALA A 54 2.24 1.74 10.74
N TYR A 55 1.24 2.17 9.97
CA TYR A 55 1.43 3.18 8.91
C TYR A 55 2.13 4.45 9.42
N LYS A 56 1.83 4.88 10.66
CA LYS A 56 2.45 6.05 11.29
C LYS A 56 3.96 5.89 11.51
N GLU A 57 4.41 4.67 11.80
CA GLU A 57 5.81 4.35 11.97
C GLU A 57 6.52 4.29 10.62
N TYR A 58 5.91 3.59 9.65
CA TYR A 58 6.37 3.59 8.26
C TYR A 58 6.49 5.01 7.68
N ASP A 59 5.49 5.86 7.87
CA ASP A 59 5.48 7.25 7.38
C ASP A 59 6.57 8.10 8.07
N ARG A 60 6.82 7.85 9.36
CA ARG A 60 7.91 8.49 10.11
C ARG A 60 9.29 8.09 9.56
N GLU A 61 9.52 6.79 9.36
CA GLU A 61 10.76 6.26 8.76
C GLU A 61 10.98 6.82 7.35
N ARG A 62 9.95 6.75 6.50
CA ARG A 62 9.97 7.27 5.11
C ARG A 62 10.32 8.75 5.05
N LYS A 63 9.81 9.55 5.99
CA LYS A 63 10.09 10.99 6.06
C LYS A 63 11.43 11.32 6.72
N GLY A 64 12.23 10.32 7.09
CA GLY A 64 13.54 10.51 7.69
C GLY A 64 13.48 11.10 9.11
N VAL A 65 12.30 11.11 9.74
CA VAL A 65 12.13 11.57 11.13
C VAL A 65 12.51 10.42 12.06
N SER A 66 13.72 9.89 11.92
CA SER A 66 14.27 8.95 12.87
C SER A 66 14.49 9.72 14.17
N LYS A 67 13.82 9.31 15.25
CA LYS A 67 14.09 9.87 16.58
C LYS A 67 15.58 9.63 16.85
N LYS A 68 16.35 10.71 16.88
CA LYS A 68 17.69 10.73 17.45
C LYS A 68 17.58 10.60 18.97
#